data_AF-A0A1I4S6K9-F1
#
_entry.id   AF-A0A1I4S6K9-F1
#
_cell.length_a   1.000
_cell.length_b   1.000
_cell.length_c   1.000
_cell.angle_alpha   90.00
_cell.angle_beta   90.00
_cell.angle_gamma   90.00
#
_symmetry.space_group_name_H-M   'P 1'
#
loop_
_entity.id
_entity.type
_entity.pdbx_description
1 polymer ?
#
loop_
_entity_poly.entity_id
_entity_poly.type
_entity_poly.pdbx_seq_one_letter_code
_entity_poly.pdbx_strand_id
1 'polypeptide(L)'
;MKRIILVSSVALMVAMAACKGKNKTENADQQAPSSEQQSESTPAASTPANEPKTFAITFAPDSVYLGKKKEVLVRLKNAKGIELTDPDGKVTGTEITYEIEVTNKNAVGGNGIFFNPNDFRLQLDNGNNLTHDNYNTVNVDAESTKTSEENKFKLPAGAKPKNLNLFYDETRVSVGVEMK
;
A
#
# COMPACT_ATOMS: atom_id res chain seq x y z
N MET A 1 10.73 43.49 -29.05
CA MET A 1 9.39 44.02 -28.70
C MET A 1 9.21 43.92 -27.20
N LYS A 2 8.46 44.84 -26.61
CA LYS A 2 8.54 45.28 -25.21
C LYS A 2 7.21 44.93 -24.51
N ARG A 3 7.28 44.57 -23.21
CA ARG A 3 6.21 44.55 -22.17
C ARG A 3 5.30 43.29 -22.17
N ILE A 4 4.73 42.77 -21.07
CA ILE A 4 4.20 43.35 -19.81
C ILE A 4 4.25 42.29 -18.67
N ILE A 5 4.46 42.77 -17.42
CA ILE A 5 4.38 42.08 -16.11
C ILE A 5 2.91 42.00 -15.65
N LEU A 6 2.48 40.93 -14.96
CA LEU A 6 1.41 41.08 -13.94
C LEU A 6 1.51 40.04 -12.80
N VAL A 7 1.66 40.59 -11.59
CA VAL A 7 1.58 39.95 -10.27
C VAL A 7 0.12 39.98 -9.82
N SER A 8 -0.38 38.94 -9.14
CA SER A 8 -1.45 39.13 -8.15
C SER A 8 -1.50 38.01 -7.11
N SER A 9 -1.21 38.40 -5.88
CA SER A 9 -1.43 37.69 -4.63
C SER A 9 -2.88 37.86 -4.16
N VAL A 10 -3.50 36.82 -3.60
CA VAL A 10 -4.64 36.93 -2.67
C VAL A 10 -4.52 35.86 -1.60
N ALA A 11 -4.30 36.31 -0.37
CA ALA A 11 -4.52 35.55 0.85
C ALA A 11 -6.00 35.63 1.25
N LEU A 12 -6.55 34.56 1.82
CA LEU A 12 -7.75 34.67 2.65
C LEU A 12 -7.71 33.59 3.74
N MET A 13 -7.38 33.99 4.97
CA MET A 13 -7.71 33.25 6.17
C MET A 13 -9.18 33.55 6.52
N VAL A 14 -9.94 32.53 6.89
CA VAL A 14 -11.16 32.72 7.69
C VAL A 14 -11.14 31.66 8.80
N ALA A 15 -10.79 32.08 10.00
CA ALA A 15 -11.06 31.36 11.23
C ALA A 15 -12.51 31.64 11.64
N MET A 16 -13.27 30.60 11.97
CA MET A 16 -14.53 30.74 12.69
C MET A 16 -14.35 30.31 14.14
N ALA A 17 -14.63 31.25 15.03
CA ALA A 17 -14.80 31.06 16.46
C ALA A 17 -16.27 31.32 16.82
N ALA A 18 -16.88 30.43 17.62
CA ALA A 18 -17.96 30.70 18.58
C ALA A 18 -18.31 29.36 19.29
N CYS A 19 -18.11 29.23 20.61
CA CYS A 19 -19.09 29.57 21.66
C CYS A 19 -20.41 28.79 21.51
N LYS A 20 -20.98 28.10 22.49
CA LYS A 20 -21.05 28.34 23.94
C LYS A 20 -21.75 27.10 24.56
N GLY A 21 -21.36 26.72 25.77
CA GLY A 21 -22.07 25.71 26.55
C GLY A 21 -21.43 25.52 27.92
N LYS A 22 -21.36 26.59 28.73
CA LYS A 22 -21.06 26.53 30.17
C LYS A 22 -22.26 25.86 30.85
N ASN A 23 -22.01 24.85 31.69
CA ASN A 23 -22.78 24.64 32.91
C ASN A 23 -21.84 24.25 34.05
N LYS A 24 -22.17 24.80 35.21
CA LYS A 24 -21.39 24.94 36.44
C LYS A 24 -21.68 23.74 37.36
N THR A 25 -20.61 23.06 37.75
CA THR A 25 -20.20 22.52 39.08
C THR A 25 -21.23 22.31 40.22
N GLU A 26 -21.22 21.06 40.75
CA GLU A 26 -21.35 20.53 42.15
C GLU A 26 -22.54 20.90 43.06
N ASN A 27 -22.97 20.11 44.07
CA ASN A 27 -22.86 18.73 44.56
C ASN A 27 -23.69 18.71 45.89
N ALA A 28 -24.40 17.64 46.26
CA ALA A 28 -24.74 17.27 47.64
C ALA A 28 -25.64 16.02 47.72
N ASP A 29 -25.19 15.06 48.54
CA ASP A 29 -25.75 13.76 48.91
C ASP A 29 -27.22 13.72 49.33
N GLN A 30 -27.88 12.59 49.03
CA GLN A 30 -28.75 11.90 49.98
C GLN A 30 -28.88 10.40 49.64
N GLN A 31 -28.63 9.57 50.66
CA GLN A 31 -28.59 8.11 50.66
C GLN A 31 -29.89 7.54 51.26
N ALA A 32 -30.53 6.57 50.58
CA ALA A 32 -31.28 5.46 51.18
C ALA A 32 -31.78 4.47 50.08
N PRO A 33 -31.99 3.17 50.41
CA PRO A 33 -31.75 2.03 49.51
C PRO A 33 -33.03 1.42 48.90
N SER A 34 -32.90 0.71 47.77
CA SER A 34 -33.77 -0.45 47.44
C SER A 34 -33.33 -1.18 46.16
N SER A 35 -32.98 -2.46 46.34
CA SER A 35 -33.34 -3.65 45.53
C SER A 35 -32.95 -3.78 44.05
N GLU A 36 -32.00 -4.70 43.84
CA GLU A 36 -31.94 -5.77 42.83
C GLU A 36 -32.65 -5.60 41.47
N GLN A 37 -31.86 -5.54 40.39
CA GLN A 37 -32.10 -6.40 39.23
C GLN A 37 -30.78 -6.68 38.48
N GLN A 38 -30.28 -7.90 38.64
CA GLN A 38 -29.18 -8.48 37.89
C GLN A 38 -29.65 -8.74 36.46
N SER A 39 -29.23 -7.90 35.52
CA SER A 39 -29.27 -8.22 34.09
C SER A 39 -27.87 -8.65 33.66
N GLU A 40 -27.77 -9.95 33.39
CA GLU A 40 -26.63 -10.61 32.76
C GLU A 40 -26.40 -9.99 31.38
N SER A 41 -25.54 -8.99 31.29
CA SER A 41 -25.03 -8.50 30.02
C SER A 41 -23.99 -9.48 29.51
N THR A 42 -24.43 -10.35 28.61
CA THR A 42 -23.53 -11.10 27.73
C THR A 42 -22.54 -10.09 27.11
N PRO A 43 -21.21 -10.32 27.15
CA PRO A 43 -20.29 -9.44 26.47
C PRO A 43 -20.61 -9.50 24.98
N ALA A 44 -21.15 -8.41 24.43
CA ALA A 44 -21.23 -8.23 23.00
C ALA A 44 -19.79 -8.33 22.49
N ALA A 45 -19.50 -9.41 21.76
CA ALA A 45 -18.25 -9.54 21.04
C ALA A 45 -18.18 -8.37 20.06
N SER A 46 -17.43 -7.34 20.43
CA SER A 46 -17.10 -6.22 19.55
C SER A 46 -16.13 -6.74 18.49
N THR A 47 -16.66 -7.34 17.43
CA THR A 47 -15.92 -7.37 16.17
C THR A 47 -15.78 -5.92 15.71
N PRO A 48 -14.57 -5.37 15.50
CA PRO A 48 -14.45 -4.02 14.97
C PRO A 48 -15.07 -4.02 13.58
N ALA A 49 -16.17 -3.27 13.42
CA ALA A 49 -16.96 -3.26 12.19
C ALA A 49 -16.24 -2.65 10.97
N ASN A 50 -14.96 -2.27 11.09
CA ASN A 50 -14.24 -1.44 10.12
C ASN A 50 -12.79 -1.87 9.85
N GLU A 51 -12.37 -3.10 10.18
CA GLU A 51 -11.05 -3.56 9.72
C GLU A 51 -11.07 -3.81 8.21
N PRO A 52 -10.15 -3.21 7.43
CA PRO A 52 -10.11 -3.41 5.98
C PRO A 52 -9.93 -4.89 5.64
N LYS A 53 -10.73 -5.38 4.69
CA LYS A 53 -10.61 -6.75 4.20
C LYS A 53 -9.21 -6.95 3.60
N THR A 54 -8.54 -8.04 3.99
CA THR A 54 -7.23 -8.40 3.48
C THR A 54 -7.30 -9.61 2.55
N PHE A 55 -6.38 -9.66 1.58
CA PHE A 55 -6.28 -10.73 0.60
C PHE A 55 -4.85 -11.28 0.59
N ALA A 56 -4.72 -12.59 0.44
CA ALA A 56 -3.42 -13.21 0.21
C ALA A 56 -3.03 -13.03 -1.25
N ILE A 57 -1.80 -12.58 -1.50
CA ILE A 57 -1.25 -12.44 -2.85
C ILE A 57 -0.13 -13.46 -3.02
N THR A 58 -0.17 -14.24 -4.09
CA THR A 58 0.85 -15.24 -4.39
C THR A 58 1.41 -15.03 -5.80
N PHE A 59 2.70 -15.32 -5.95
CA PHE A 59 3.43 -15.24 -7.22
C PHE A 59 3.84 -16.64 -7.68
N ALA A 60 3.68 -16.93 -8.96
CA ALA A 60 4.06 -18.22 -9.54
C ALA A 60 4.76 -18.03 -10.91
N PRO A 61 6.07 -18.30 -11.02
CA PRO A 61 7.00 -18.60 -9.92
C PRO A 61 7.22 -17.37 -9.01
N ASP A 62 7.70 -17.62 -7.79
CA ASP A 62 8.07 -16.58 -6.82
C ASP A 62 9.48 -16.02 -7.05
N SER A 63 10.28 -16.69 -7.87
CA SER A 63 11.67 -16.35 -8.13
C SER A 63 12.05 -16.54 -9.60
N VAL A 64 12.81 -15.58 -10.13
CA VAL A 64 13.18 -15.55 -11.54
C VAL A 64 14.55 -14.93 -11.76
N TYR A 65 15.18 -15.27 -12.88
CA TYR A 65 16.39 -14.61 -13.35
C TYR A 65 16.08 -13.51 -14.35
N LEU A 66 16.75 -12.37 -14.21
CA LEU A 66 16.67 -11.22 -15.11
C LEU A 66 18.07 -10.77 -15.55
N GLY A 67 18.10 -9.99 -16.64
CA GLY A 67 19.32 -9.48 -17.27
C GLY A 67 19.77 -10.36 -18.43
N LYS A 68 20.44 -9.76 -19.41
CA LYS A 68 20.89 -10.49 -20.62
C LYS A 68 21.82 -11.64 -20.29
N LYS A 69 22.54 -11.57 -19.16
CA LYS A 69 23.44 -12.60 -18.66
C LYS A 69 22.86 -13.38 -17.48
N LYS A 70 21.59 -13.18 -17.12
CA LYS A 70 20.93 -13.76 -15.93
C LYS A 70 21.67 -13.42 -14.63
N GLU A 71 22.23 -12.22 -14.57
CA GLU A 71 23.03 -11.71 -13.47
C GLU A 71 22.21 -11.24 -12.27
N VAL A 72 20.89 -11.11 -12.42
CA VAL A 72 19.98 -10.72 -11.34
C VAL A 72 19.08 -11.90 -11.00
N LEU A 73 19.08 -12.34 -9.75
CA LEU A 73 18.03 -13.20 -9.21
C LEU A 73 17.05 -12.32 -8.43
N VAL A 74 15.78 -12.40 -8.80
CA VAL A 74 14.68 -11.69 -8.13
C VAL A 74 13.80 -12.71 -7.43
N ARG A 75 13.46 -12.44 -6.17
CA ARG A 75 12.44 -13.16 -5.42
C ARG A 75 11.38 -12.19 -4.92
N LEU A 76 10.12 -12.52 -5.19
CA LEU A 76 8.97 -11.74 -4.78
C LEU A 76 8.41 -12.33 -3.48
N LYS A 77 8.27 -11.51 -2.45
CA LYS A 77 7.93 -11.97 -1.10
C LYS A 77 6.96 -11.04 -0.39
N ASN A 78 6.40 -11.52 0.71
CA ASN A 78 5.56 -10.75 1.65
C ASN A 78 4.42 -9.96 0.99
N ALA A 79 3.78 -10.55 -0.03
CA ALA A 79 2.73 -9.88 -0.76
C ALA A 79 1.37 -9.99 -0.06
N LYS A 80 0.67 -8.86 0.01
CA LYS A 80 -0.68 -8.76 0.60
C LYS A 80 -1.53 -7.75 -0.14
N GLY A 81 -2.82 -8.02 -0.20
CA GLY A 81 -3.84 -7.10 -0.71
C GLY A 81 -4.65 -6.52 0.45
N ILE A 82 -5.04 -5.25 0.36
CA ILE A 82 -5.94 -4.58 1.31
C ILE A 82 -7.04 -3.89 0.52
N GLU A 83 -8.30 -4.18 0.84
CA GLU A 83 -9.45 -3.52 0.26
C GLU A 83 -9.50 -2.05 0.68
N LEU A 84 -9.74 -1.17 -0.28
CA LEU A 84 -9.86 0.27 -0.05
C LEU A 84 -11.34 0.64 -0.07
N THR A 85 -11.82 1.32 0.96
CA THR A 85 -13.19 1.83 1.07
C THR A 85 -13.20 3.35 1.24
N ASP A 86 -14.24 4.00 0.74
CA ASP A 86 -14.52 5.39 1.07
C ASP A 86 -15.20 5.54 2.44
N PRO A 87 -15.42 6.77 2.95
CA PRO A 87 -16.09 6.99 4.24
C PRO A 87 -17.52 6.46 4.31
N ASP A 88 -18.18 6.25 3.17
CA ASP A 88 -19.53 5.69 3.06
C ASP A 88 -19.51 4.16 3.02
N GLY A 89 -18.33 3.54 3.09
CA GLY A 89 -18.13 2.08 3.10
C GLY A 89 -18.15 1.44 1.71
N LYS A 90 -18.14 2.23 0.63
CA LYS A 90 -18.11 1.70 -0.74
C LYS A 90 -16.67 1.31 -1.11
N VAL A 91 -16.52 0.12 -1.68
CA VAL A 91 -15.23 -0.37 -2.20
C VAL A 91 -14.79 0.49 -3.38
N THR A 92 -13.61 1.08 -3.24
CA THR A 92 -12.95 1.92 -4.25
C THR A 92 -11.84 1.17 -4.99
N GLY A 93 -11.27 0.13 -4.38
CA GLY A 93 -10.19 -0.64 -4.99
C GLY A 93 -9.52 -1.63 -4.05
N THR A 94 -8.32 -2.06 -4.44
CA THR A 94 -7.44 -2.89 -3.62
C THR A 94 -6.00 -2.40 -3.75
N GLU A 95 -5.31 -2.17 -2.64
CA GLU A 95 -3.87 -1.92 -2.62
C GLU A 95 -3.14 -3.25 -2.46
N ILE A 96 -2.30 -3.60 -3.43
CA ILE A 96 -1.36 -4.72 -3.32
C ILE A 96 -0.01 -4.15 -2.89
N THR A 97 0.53 -4.62 -1.77
CA THR A 97 1.90 -4.33 -1.31
C THR A 97 2.74 -5.59 -1.35
N TYR A 98 3.99 -5.50 -1.78
CA TYR A 98 4.92 -6.63 -1.81
C TYR A 98 6.39 -6.17 -1.69
N GLU A 99 7.26 -7.11 -1.42
CA GLU A 99 8.70 -6.92 -1.36
C GLU A 99 9.41 -7.62 -2.52
N ILE A 100 10.55 -7.06 -2.93
CA ILE A 100 11.42 -7.60 -3.96
C ILE A 100 12.80 -7.82 -3.35
N GLU A 101 13.19 -9.07 -3.19
CA GLU A 101 14.57 -9.44 -2.88
C GLU A 101 15.38 -9.55 -4.17
N VAL A 102 16.47 -8.78 -4.25
CA VAL A 102 17.32 -8.70 -5.44
C VAL A 102 18.71 -9.17 -5.05
N THR A 103 19.14 -10.27 -5.66
CA THR A 103 20.50 -10.81 -5.52
C THR A 103 21.32 -10.51 -6.78
N ASN A 104 22.44 -9.82 -6.60
CA ASN A 104 23.43 -9.59 -7.64
C ASN A 104 24.36 -10.81 -7.73
N LYS A 105 24.36 -11.47 -8.90
CA LYS A 105 25.17 -12.67 -9.16
C LYS A 105 26.49 -12.37 -9.87
N ASN A 106 26.83 -11.10 -10.09
CA ASN A 106 28.17 -10.74 -10.52
C ASN A 106 29.17 -11.07 -9.41
N ALA A 107 30.36 -11.54 -9.80
CA ALA A 107 31.43 -11.89 -8.87
C ALA A 107 31.99 -10.67 -8.14
N VAL A 108 32.62 -10.88 -6.97
CA VAL A 108 33.30 -9.80 -6.20
C VAL A 108 34.25 -9.01 -7.10
N GLY A 109 34.18 -7.67 -7.03
CA GLY A 109 34.92 -6.76 -7.90
C GLY A 109 34.26 -6.49 -9.26
N GLY A 110 33.15 -7.16 -9.55
CA GLY A 110 32.28 -6.88 -10.70
C GLY A 110 31.34 -5.69 -10.47
N ASN A 111 30.41 -5.51 -11.40
CA ASN A 111 29.50 -4.37 -11.39
C ASN A 111 28.41 -4.50 -10.32
N GLY A 112 28.10 -3.38 -9.66
CA GLY A 112 26.86 -3.23 -8.90
C GLY A 112 25.65 -3.19 -9.84
N ILE A 113 24.48 -3.54 -9.31
CA ILE A 113 23.21 -3.49 -10.02
C ILE A 113 22.35 -2.37 -9.44
N PHE A 114 21.92 -1.43 -10.27
CA PHE A 114 20.80 -0.55 -9.93
C PHE A 114 19.50 -1.22 -10.37
N PHE A 115 18.66 -1.58 -9.41
CA PHE A 115 17.38 -2.24 -9.67
C PHE A 115 16.23 -1.25 -9.45
N ASN A 116 15.46 -0.99 -10.51
CA ASN A 116 14.38 -0.03 -10.52
C ASN A 116 13.04 -0.69 -10.91
N PRO A 117 12.11 -0.90 -9.97
CA PRO A 117 10.81 -1.49 -10.27
C PRO A 117 9.85 -0.59 -11.07
N ASN A 118 10.17 0.70 -11.30
CA ASN A 118 9.29 1.66 -11.99
C ASN A 118 8.71 1.15 -13.33
N ASP A 119 9.48 0.34 -14.05
CA ASP A 119 9.09 -0.16 -15.37
C ASP A 119 8.24 -1.42 -15.31
N PHE A 120 7.97 -1.96 -14.12
CA PHE A 120 7.15 -3.14 -13.96
C PHE A 120 5.69 -2.83 -14.26
N ARG A 121 4.99 -3.84 -14.76
CA ARG A 121 3.59 -3.72 -15.14
C ARG A 121 2.78 -4.84 -14.52
N LEU A 122 1.86 -4.49 -13.63
CA LEU A 122 0.86 -5.43 -13.16
C LEU A 122 -0.27 -5.51 -14.20
N GLN A 123 -0.35 -6.63 -14.88
CA GLN A 123 -1.42 -6.92 -15.83
C GLN A 123 -2.63 -7.47 -15.08
N LEU A 124 -3.78 -6.89 -15.37
CA LEU A 124 -5.10 -7.31 -14.89
C LEU A 124 -5.69 -8.41 -15.77
N ASP A 125 -6.70 -9.11 -15.27
CA ASP A 125 -7.43 -10.15 -15.99
C ASP A 125 -8.06 -9.67 -17.30
N ASN A 126 -8.50 -8.41 -17.34
CA ASN A 126 -9.01 -7.73 -18.53
C ASN A 126 -7.92 -7.27 -19.53
N GLY A 127 -6.64 -7.54 -19.25
CA GLY A 127 -5.51 -7.21 -20.13
C GLY A 127 -4.90 -5.83 -19.93
N ASN A 128 -5.53 -4.95 -19.12
CA ASN A 128 -4.98 -3.64 -18.79
C ASN A 128 -3.72 -3.77 -17.92
N ASN A 129 -2.81 -2.82 -18.05
CA ASN A 129 -1.60 -2.75 -17.25
C ASN A 129 -1.67 -1.59 -16.27
N LEU A 130 -1.25 -1.83 -15.03
CA LEU A 130 -1.04 -0.82 -14.02
C LEU A 130 0.45 -0.59 -13.82
N THR A 131 0.82 0.66 -13.58
CA THR A 131 2.11 1.06 -13.04
C THR A 131 2.05 1.09 -11.52
N HIS A 132 3.20 1.09 -10.86
CA HIS A 132 3.27 1.26 -9.41
C HIS A 132 2.63 2.57 -8.95
N ASP A 133 1.95 2.50 -7.80
CA ASP A 133 1.57 3.66 -7.00
C ASP A 133 2.76 4.13 -6.15
N ASN A 134 3.53 3.17 -5.62
CA ASN A 134 4.79 3.40 -4.92
C ASN A 134 5.80 2.30 -5.27
N TYR A 135 7.08 2.64 -5.33
CA TYR A 135 8.16 1.66 -5.49
C TYR A 135 9.46 2.18 -4.88
N ASN A 136 10.32 1.25 -4.50
CA ASN A 136 11.65 1.58 -3.97
C ASN A 136 12.75 0.99 -4.86
N THR A 137 13.78 1.79 -5.13
CA THR A 137 14.95 1.35 -5.89
C THR A 137 16.03 0.85 -4.95
N VAL A 138 16.87 -0.08 -5.42
CA VAL A 138 18.02 -0.58 -4.64
C VAL A 138 19.27 -0.63 -5.50
N ASN A 139 20.41 -0.26 -4.90
CA ASN A 139 21.74 -0.47 -5.48
C ASN A 139 22.36 -1.69 -4.82
N VAL A 140 22.54 -2.79 -5.56
CA VAL A 140 22.99 -4.08 -5.04
C VAL A 140 24.43 -4.34 -5.47
N ASP A 141 25.34 -4.36 -4.49
CA ASP A 141 26.75 -4.65 -4.72
C ASP A 141 26.94 -6.08 -5.24
N ALA A 142 28.07 -6.37 -5.87
CA ALA A 142 28.38 -7.70 -6.38
C ALA A 142 28.31 -8.77 -5.26
N GLU A 143 27.83 -9.97 -5.61
CA GLU A 143 27.56 -11.09 -4.70
C GLU A 143 26.68 -10.76 -3.47
N SER A 144 25.93 -9.66 -3.50
CA SER A 144 25.10 -9.22 -2.38
C SER A 144 23.62 -9.33 -2.69
N THR A 145 22.80 -9.27 -1.63
CA THR A 145 21.34 -9.25 -1.72
C THR A 145 20.80 -8.04 -0.98
N LYS A 146 19.84 -7.33 -1.56
CA LYS A 146 19.08 -6.26 -0.89
C LYS A 146 17.59 -6.41 -1.16
N THR A 147 16.77 -5.88 -0.27
CA THR A 147 15.31 -5.90 -0.39
C THR A 147 14.81 -4.50 -0.75
N SER A 148 13.96 -4.41 -1.77
CA SER A 148 13.09 -3.28 -2.02
C SER A 148 11.76 -3.55 -1.34
N GLU A 149 11.41 -2.71 -0.37
CA GLU A 149 10.19 -2.84 0.44
C GLU A 149 9.08 -1.91 -0.08
N GLU A 150 7.86 -2.11 0.41
CA GLU A 150 6.71 -1.23 0.16
C GLU A 150 6.42 -0.92 -1.33
N ASN A 151 6.62 -1.90 -2.22
CA ASN A 151 6.22 -1.76 -3.61
C ASN A 151 4.71 -1.96 -3.72
N LYS A 152 4.01 -0.97 -4.30
CA LYS A 152 2.54 -0.89 -4.27
C LYS A 152 1.91 -0.75 -5.65
N PHE A 153 0.81 -1.46 -5.85
CA PHE A 153 -0.13 -1.23 -6.94
C PHE A 153 -1.52 -0.92 -6.36
N LYS A 154 -2.26 -0.01 -6.99
CA LYS A 154 -3.68 0.24 -6.68
C LYS A 154 -4.56 -0.24 -7.81
N LEU A 155 -5.37 -1.26 -7.51
CA LEU A 155 -6.30 -1.87 -8.44
C LEU A 155 -7.65 -1.14 -8.33
N PRO A 156 -8.32 -0.84 -9.46
CA PRO A 156 -9.71 -0.41 -9.44
C PRO A 156 -10.63 -1.45 -8.77
N ALA A 157 -11.75 -0.99 -8.21
CA ALA A 157 -12.75 -1.88 -7.63
C ALA A 157 -13.17 -3.01 -8.59
N GLY A 158 -13.15 -4.25 -8.10
CA GLY A 158 -13.52 -5.45 -8.86
C GLY A 158 -12.47 -5.96 -9.84
N ALA A 159 -11.34 -5.26 -10.03
CA ALA A 159 -10.25 -5.75 -10.88
C ALA A 159 -9.49 -6.90 -10.21
N LYS A 160 -8.99 -7.84 -11.01
CA LYS A 160 -8.16 -8.95 -10.53
C LYS A 160 -6.77 -8.91 -11.15
N PRO A 161 -5.70 -9.07 -10.36
CA PRO A 161 -4.37 -9.21 -10.93
C PRO A 161 -4.25 -10.54 -11.67
N LYS A 162 -3.39 -10.58 -12.69
CA LYS A 162 -3.12 -11.80 -13.47
C LYS A 162 -1.65 -12.09 -13.59
N ASN A 163 -0.85 -11.11 -14.02
CA ASN A 163 0.59 -11.27 -14.18
C ASN A 163 1.34 -10.03 -13.69
N LEU A 164 2.51 -10.20 -13.09
CA LEU A 164 3.46 -9.12 -12.85
C LEU A 164 4.60 -9.26 -13.86
N ASN A 165 4.76 -8.24 -14.70
CA ASN A 165 5.84 -8.18 -15.68
C ASN A 165 7.02 -7.45 -15.07
N LEU A 166 8.13 -8.16 -14.91
CA LEU A 166 9.39 -7.68 -14.38
C LEU A 166 10.32 -7.32 -15.53
N PHE A 167 11.06 -6.22 -15.41
CA PHE A 167 11.94 -5.69 -16.45
C PHE A 167 13.30 -5.32 -15.91
N TYR A 168 14.37 -5.71 -16.62
CA TYR A 168 15.73 -5.29 -16.30
C TYR A 168 16.65 -5.55 -17.50
N ASP A 169 17.52 -4.60 -17.84
CA ASP A 169 18.45 -4.68 -18.99
C ASP A 169 17.77 -5.20 -20.27
N GLU A 170 16.64 -4.58 -20.63
CA GLU A 170 15.81 -4.93 -21.82
C GLU A 170 15.23 -6.35 -21.81
N THR A 171 15.44 -7.12 -20.75
CA THR A 171 14.81 -8.42 -20.55
C THR A 171 13.47 -8.25 -19.83
N ARG A 172 12.52 -9.12 -20.16
CA ARG A 172 11.21 -9.20 -19.51
C ARG A 172 10.95 -10.62 -19.04
N VAL A 173 10.47 -10.75 -17.81
CA VAL A 173 9.91 -12.00 -17.29
C VAL A 173 8.51 -11.73 -16.74
N SER A 174 7.57 -12.62 -17.02
CA SER A 174 6.20 -12.51 -16.50
C SER A 174 5.99 -13.58 -15.43
N VAL A 175 5.54 -13.18 -14.25
CA VAL A 175 5.14 -14.10 -13.19
C VAL A 175 3.63 -14.05 -13.01
N GLY A 176 2.99 -15.20 -12.80
CA GLY A 176 1.57 -15.25 -12.47
C GLY A 176 1.30 -14.62 -11.11
N VAL A 177 0.17 -13.95 -10.97
CA VAL A 177 -0.30 -13.33 -9.72
C VAL A 177 -1.70 -13.87 -9.43
N GLU A 178 -1.89 -14.38 -8.22
CA GLU A 178 -3.19 -14.83 -7.74
C GLU A 178 -3.56 -14.10 -6.45
N MET A 179 -4.81 -13.64 -6.37
CA MET A 179 -5.40 -12.97 -5.20
C MET A 179 -6.49 -13.86 -4.61
N LYS A 180 -6.35 -14.21 -3.32
CA LYS A 180 -7.25 -15.09 -2.56
C LYS A 180 -7.89 -14.36 -1.39
#